data_AF-A0A7S0X844-F1
#
_entry.id   AF-A0A7S0X844-F1
#
_cell.length_a   1.000
_cell.length_b   1.000
_cell.length_c   1.000
_cell.angle_alpha   90.00
_cell.angle_beta   90.00
_cell.angle_gamma   90.00
#
_symmetry.space_group_name_H-M   'P 1'
#
loop_
_entity.id
_entity.type
_entity.pdbx_description
1 polymer ?
#
loop_
_entity_poly.entity_id
_entity_poly.type
_entity_poly.pdbx_seq_one_letter_code
_entity_poly.pdbx_strand_id
1 'polypeptide(L)'
;AVERAVSELVSLGALDVVFAPVEDRAGGGGGRGAQRQQQQQQQQQREELTPLGTHLSTLPVDARIGKLILFGAMFGVADEALTIAAILSHRSPFMSPPSKRDEADAAKRSFAVGGAAQSDHLTALRAYQMCDRA
;
A
#
# COMPACT_ATOMS: atom_id res chain seq x y z
N ALA A 1 -18.24 0.14 2.81
CA ALA A 1 -16.93 0.66 3.28
C ALA A 1 -15.95 -0.50 3.46
N VAL A 2 -16.30 -1.51 4.26
CA VAL A 2 -15.48 -2.72 4.51
C VAL A 2 -15.06 -3.44 3.23
N GLU A 3 -16.00 -3.76 2.33
CA GLU A 3 -15.71 -4.40 1.03
C GLU A 3 -14.65 -3.67 0.18
N ARG A 4 -14.63 -2.33 0.23
CA ARG A 4 -13.61 -1.55 -0.49
C ARG A 4 -12.24 -1.68 0.15
N ALA A 5 -12.18 -1.68 1.48
CA ALA A 5 -10.93 -1.87 2.22
C ALA A 5 -10.37 -3.28 2.00
N VAL A 6 -11.23 -4.30 2.01
CA VAL A 6 -10.86 -5.69 1.67
C VAL A 6 -10.32 -5.76 0.24
N SER A 7 -11.05 -5.22 -0.74
CA SER A 7 -10.61 -5.19 -2.14
C SER A 7 -9.30 -4.42 -2.35
N GLU A 8 -9.06 -3.35 -1.60
CA GLU A 8 -7.81 -2.59 -1.61
C GLU A 8 -6.67 -3.42 -1.00
N LEU A 9 -6.86 -4.08 0.12
CA LEU A 9 -5.84 -4.95 0.73
C LEU A 9 -5.48 -6.16 -0.14
N VAL A 10 -6.46 -6.74 -0.84
CA VAL A 10 -6.24 -7.79 -1.85
C VAL A 10 -5.43 -7.23 -3.03
N SER A 11 -5.77 -6.04 -3.53
CA SER A 11 -5.01 -5.38 -4.61
C SER A 11 -3.59 -5.00 -4.18
N LEU A 12 -3.39 -4.71 -2.91
CA LEU A 12 -2.09 -4.50 -2.30
C LEU A 12 -1.35 -5.81 -2.00
N GLY A 13 -1.92 -6.99 -2.30
CA GLY A 13 -1.31 -8.28 -1.98
C GLY A 13 -1.02 -8.48 -0.49
N ALA A 14 -1.70 -7.72 0.37
CA ALA A 14 -1.60 -7.82 1.82
C ALA A 14 -2.57 -8.87 2.39
N LEU A 15 -3.59 -9.25 1.61
CA LEU A 15 -4.65 -10.17 1.99
C LEU A 15 -4.90 -11.16 0.85
N ASP A 16 -4.91 -12.46 1.16
CA ASP A 16 -5.32 -13.53 0.26
C ASP A 16 -6.71 -14.03 0.66
N VAL A 17 -7.60 -14.21 -0.32
CA VAL A 17 -8.91 -14.83 -0.10
C VAL A 17 -8.77 -16.31 -0.39
N VAL A 18 -8.74 -17.11 0.67
CA VAL A 18 -8.56 -18.56 0.57
C VAL A 18 -9.93 -19.21 0.74
N PHE A 19 -10.24 -20.14 -0.16
CA PHE A 19 -11.39 -21.02 0.00
C PHE A 19 -11.02 -22.10 0.99
N ALA A 20 -11.38 -21.91 2.25
CA ALA A 20 -11.19 -22.95 3.25
C ALA A 20 -12.10 -24.14 2.91
N PRO A 21 -11.57 -25.37 2.82
CA PRO A 21 -12.40 -26.55 2.86
C PRO A 21 -13.19 -26.52 4.17
N VAL A 22 -14.48 -26.86 4.12
CA VAL A 22 -15.28 -27.03 5.34
C VAL A 22 -14.57 -28.07 6.20
N GLU A 23 -14.00 -27.65 7.33
CA GLU A 23 -13.42 -28.59 8.30
C GLU A 23 -14.56 -29.50 8.78
N ASP A 24 -14.53 -30.74 8.30
CA ASP A 24 -15.48 -31.75 8.70
C ASP A 24 -15.18 -32.06 10.17
N ARG A 25 -16.04 -31.55 11.05
CA ARG A 25 -15.95 -31.81 12.48
C ARG A 25 -16.19 -33.30 12.65
N ALA A 26 -15.11 -34.07 12.78
CA ALA A 26 -15.14 -35.52 12.98
C ALA A 26 -15.83 -35.87 14.30
N GLY A 27 -17.16 -35.88 14.28
CA GLY A 27 -18.04 -36.46 15.28
C GLY A 27 -18.80 -37.58 14.60
N GLY A 28 -18.40 -38.83 14.89
CA GLY A 28 -18.96 -40.02 14.27
C GLY A 28 -20.47 -40.17 14.48
N GLY A 29 -21.12 -40.79 13.50
CA GLY A 29 -22.52 -41.19 13.60
C GLY A 29 -23.19 -41.26 12.22
N GLY A 30 -23.24 -42.46 11.64
CA GLY A 30 -23.78 -42.70 10.31
C GLY A 30 -25.28 -42.45 10.18
N GLY A 31 -25.71 -42.22 8.94
CA GLY A 31 -27.11 -42.35 8.54
C GLY A 31 -27.58 -41.31 7.53
N ARG A 32 -27.76 -41.74 6.28
CA ARG A 32 -28.86 -41.33 5.38
C ARG A 32 -29.14 -39.81 5.32
N GLY A 33 -28.30 -39.10 4.56
CA GLY A 33 -28.44 -37.65 4.33
C GLY A 33 -28.23 -37.22 2.88
N ALA A 34 -28.57 -38.07 1.89
CA ALA A 34 -28.33 -37.79 0.46
C ALA A 34 -29.17 -36.63 -0.11
N GLN A 35 -30.11 -36.04 0.66
CA GLN A 35 -31.05 -35.03 0.16
C GLN A 35 -30.88 -33.64 0.79
N ARG A 36 -29.86 -33.43 1.64
CA ARG A 36 -29.50 -32.12 2.20
C ARG A 36 -28.36 -31.41 1.45
N GLN A 37 -27.75 -32.06 0.46
CA GLN A 37 -26.52 -31.59 -0.18
C GLN A 37 -26.68 -30.43 -1.18
N GLN A 38 -27.89 -30.04 -1.57
CA GLN A 38 -28.07 -28.96 -2.57
C GLN A 38 -28.30 -27.55 -1.98
N GLN A 39 -28.45 -27.39 -0.66
CA GLN A 39 -28.82 -26.08 -0.10
C GLN A 39 -27.79 -25.45 0.85
N GLN A 40 -26.61 -26.04 1.01
CA GLN A 40 -25.54 -25.46 1.83
C GLN A 40 -24.23 -25.30 1.03
N GLN A 41 -24.28 -24.51 -0.04
CA GLN A 41 -23.09 -23.89 -0.60
C GLN A 41 -23.03 -22.43 -0.13
N GLN A 42 -22.94 -22.23 1.19
CA GLN A 42 -22.35 -21.00 1.72
C GLN A 42 -20.89 -21.31 2.00
N GLN A 43 -20.08 -21.27 0.94
CA GLN A 43 -18.63 -21.31 1.06
C GLN A 43 -18.22 -20.09 1.88
N GLN A 44 -17.78 -20.30 3.11
CA GLN A 44 -17.26 -19.22 3.95
C GLN A 44 -15.93 -18.80 3.36
N GLN A 45 -15.88 -17.63 2.72
CA GLN A 45 -14.63 -17.02 2.31
C GLN A 45 -13.85 -16.67 3.57
N ARG A 46 -12.62 -17.19 3.70
CA ARG A 46 -11.70 -16.80 4.76
C ARG A 46 -10.60 -15.93 4.16
N GLU A 47 -10.37 -14.81 4.80
CA GLU A 47 -9.32 -13.87 4.46
C GLU A 47 -8.09 -14.19 5.33
N GLU A 48 -6.94 -14.40 4.70
CA GLU A 48 -5.68 -14.67 5.38
C GLU A 48 -4.66 -13.58 5.04
N LEU A 49 -3.84 -13.19 6.02
CA LEU A 49 -2.78 -12.22 5.79
C LEU A 49 -1.62 -12.89 5.04
N THR A 50 -1.16 -12.25 3.98
CA THR A 50 0.06 -12.71 3.30
C THR A 50 1.29 -12.44 4.19
N PRO A 51 2.46 -13.05 3.92
CA PRO A 51 3.70 -12.68 4.61
C PRO A 51 3.99 -11.18 4.50
N LEU A 52 3.73 -10.58 3.34
CA LEU A 52 3.79 -9.14 3.14
C LEU A 52 2.77 -8.40 4.04
N GLY A 53 1.51 -8.84 4.06
CA GLY A 53 0.46 -8.28 4.91
C GLY A 53 0.77 -8.36 6.40
N THR A 54 1.45 -9.42 6.83
CA THR A 54 1.92 -9.59 8.21
C THR A 54 3.00 -8.56 8.57
N HIS A 55 3.94 -8.29 7.67
CA HIS A 55 4.93 -7.23 7.91
C HIS A 55 4.26 -5.85 7.90
N LEU A 56 3.34 -5.61 6.96
CA LEU A 56 2.59 -4.34 6.88
C LEU A 56 1.72 -4.08 8.10
N SER A 57 1.14 -5.11 8.72
CA SER A 57 0.28 -4.95 9.91
C SER A 57 1.03 -4.53 11.17
N THR A 58 2.36 -4.69 11.20
CA THR A 58 3.21 -4.26 12.31
C THR A 58 3.59 -2.78 12.25
N LEU A 59 3.47 -2.14 11.09
CA LEU A 59 3.92 -0.76 10.88
C LEU A 59 2.79 0.24 11.13
N PRO A 60 3.04 1.36 11.84
CA PRO A 60 2.03 2.39 12.11
C PRO A 60 1.85 3.35 10.91
N VAL A 61 1.76 2.81 9.69
CA VAL A 61 1.62 3.58 8.45
C VAL A 61 0.58 2.94 7.54
N ASP A 62 0.06 3.72 6.60
CA ASP A 62 -0.83 3.18 5.56
C ASP A 62 -0.15 2.05 4.78
N ALA A 63 -0.89 0.98 4.47
CA ALA A 63 -0.35 -0.22 3.81
C ALA A 63 0.40 0.09 2.49
N ARG A 64 -0.03 1.12 1.75
CA ARG A 64 0.67 1.63 0.55
C ARG A 64 2.05 2.20 0.86
N ILE A 65 2.15 3.02 1.91
CA ILE A 65 3.40 3.64 2.34
C ILE A 65 4.32 2.60 2.98
N GLY A 66 3.77 1.72 3.81
CA GLY A 66 4.52 0.60 4.38
C GLY A 66 5.13 -0.29 3.29
N LYS A 67 4.38 -0.55 2.20
CA LYS A 67 4.88 -1.31 1.06
C LYS A 67 6.02 -0.58 0.33
N LEU A 68 5.91 0.74 0.14
CA LEU A 68 6.98 1.55 -0.44
C LEU A 68 8.27 1.45 0.39
N ILE A 69 8.17 1.61 1.70
CA ILE A 69 9.32 1.55 2.61
C ILE A 69 9.94 0.15 2.61
N LEU A 70 9.11 -0.90 2.68
CA LEU A 70 9.58 -2.28 2.69
C LEU A 70 10.35 -2.63 1.41
N PHE A 71 9.83 -2.22 0.24
CA PHE A 71 10.55 -2.39 -1.01
C PHE A 71 11.81 -1.52 -1.09
N GLY A 72 11.77 -0.28 -0.58
CA GLY A 72 12.95 0.58 -0.49
C GLY A 72 14.08 -0.08 0.30
N ALA A 73 13.75 -0.72 1.43
CA ALA A 73 14.70 -1.49 2.22
C ALA A 73 15.26 -2.70 1.48
N MET A 74 14.42 -3.44 0.74
CA MET A 74 14.87 -4.60 -0.06
C MET A 74 15.78 -4.21 -1.22
N PHE A 75 15.54 -3.06 -1.85
CA PHE A 75 16.34 -2.56 -2.97
C PHE A 75 17.56 -1.71 -2.54
N GLY A 76 17.76 -1.50 -1.25
CA GLY A 76 18.90 -0.73 -0.72
C GLY A 76 18.76 0.80 -0.87
N VAL A 77 17.54 1.30 -1.10
CA VAL A 77 17.19 2.73 -1.22
C VAL A 77 16.23 3.15 -0.11
N ALA A 78 16.51 2.69 1.10
CA ALA A 78 15.65 2.90 2.27
C ALA A 78 15.51 4.40 2.60
N ASP A 79 16.60 5.16 2.53
CA ASP A 79 16.62 6.58 2.87
C ASP A 79 15.77 7.42 1.90
N GLU A 80 15.91 7.18 0.59
CA GLU A 80 15.10 7.82 -0.43
C GLU A 80 13.63 7.41 -0.31
N ALA A 81 13.35 6.13 -0.08
CA ALA A 81 12.00 5.62 0.08
C ALA A 81 11.31 6.20 1.34
N LEU A 82 12.03 6.34 2.46
CA LEU A 82 11.55 6.97 3.68
C LEU A 82 11.27 8.46 3.48
N THR A 83 12.15 9.15 2.75
CA THR A 83 11.97 10.57 2.43
C THR A 83 10.73 10.77 1.57
N ILE A 84 10.56 9.97 0.52
CA ILE A 84 9.37 10.01 -0.34
C ILE A 84 8.12 9.64 0.46
N ALA A 85 8.19 8.61 1.31
CA ALA A 85 7.10 8.21 2.19
C ALA A 85 6.65 9.37 3.10
N ALA A 86 7.60 10.07 3.74
CA ALA A 86 7.29 11.24 4.57
C ALA A 86 6.62 12.36 3.77
N ILE A 87 7.10 12.65 2.56
CA ILE A 87 6.50 13.67 1.67
C ILE A 87 5.08 13.26 1.25
N LEU A 88 4.83 11.98 0.98
CA LEU A 88 3.52 11.46 0.60
C LEU A 88 2.52 11.44 1.76
N SER A 89 3.00 11.20 3.00
CA SER A 89 2.18 11.22 4.21
C SER A 89 1.79 12.63 4.66
N HIS A 90 2.49 13.65 4.18
CA HIS A 90 2.27 15.05 4.56
C HIS A 90 1.96 15.94 3.35
N ARG A 91 1.85 17.25 3.60
CA ARG A 91 1.61 18.24 2.55
C ARG A 91 2.85 18.37 1.67
N SER A 92 2.65 18.52 0.36
CA SER A 92 3.72 18.85 -0.60
C SER A 92 4.58 20.02 -0.10
N PRO A 93 5.93 19.91 -0.16
CA PRO A 93 6.84 20.99 0.23
C PRO A 93 6.79 22.18 -0.74
N PHE A 94 6.28 21.98 -1.96
CA PHE A 94 6.13 23.05 -2.94
C PHE A 94 4.82 23.82 -2.68
N MET A 95 4.97 25.09 -2.27
CA MET A 95 3.87 26.02 -2.11
C MET A 95 3.83 27.00 -3.29
N SER A 96 2.67 27.09 -3.96
CA SER A 96 2.46 28.01 -5.08
C SER A 96 1.35 29.01 -4.74
N PRO A 97 1.68 30.20 -4.19
CA PRO A 97 0.71 31.26 -3.95
C PRO A 97 0.08 31.71 -5.29
N PRO A 98 -1.23 32.04 -5.34
CA PRO A 98 -1.90 32.42 -6.58
C PRO A 98 -1.25 33.61 -7.30
N SER A 99 -0.69 34.56 -6.53
CA SER A 99 -0.01 35.75 -7.05
C SER A 99 1.41 35.51 -7.57
N LYS A 100 2.02 34.37 -7.24
CA LYS A 100 3.42 34.04 -7.57
C LYS A 100 3.57 32.63 -8.13
N ARG A 101 2.53 32.13 -8.79
CA ARG A 101 2.48 30.75 -9.27
C ARG A 101 3.60 30.45 -10.27
N ASP A 102 3.85 31.37 -11.19
CA ASP A 102 4.90 31.20 -12.21
C ASP A 102 6.31 31.15 -11.61
N GLU A 103 6.57 31.96 -10.58
CA GLU A 103 7.85 31.98 -9.83
C GLU A 103 8.03 30.68 -9.04
N ALA A 104 6.98 30.23 -8.35
CA ALA A 104 6.99 28.98 -7.60
C ALA A 104 7.19 27.75 -8.52
N ASP A 105 6.55 27.75 -9.69
CA ASP A 105 6.69 26.67 -10.68
C ASP A 105 8.08 26.72 -11.35
N ALA A 106 8.68 27.90 -11.53
CA ALA A 106 10.07 28.03 -11.97
C ALA A 106 11.05 27.49 -10.93
N ALA A 107 10.86 27.82 -9.65
CA ALA A 107 11.66 27.28 -8.54
C ALA A 107 11.48 25.76 -8.39
N LYS A 108 10.26 25.23 -8.52
CA LYS A 108 10.03 23.78 -8.53
C LYS A 108 10.79 23.10 -9.67
N ARG A 109 10.78 23.71 -10.86
CA ARG A 109 11.52 23.20 -12.04
C ARG A 109 13.04 23.20 -11.86
N SER A 110 13.62 24.08 -11.04
CA SER A 110 15.07 24.04 -10.78
C SER A 110 15.52 22.82 -9.98
N PHE A 111 14.61 22.19 -9.22
CA PHE A 111 14.89 20.95 -8.48
C PHE A 111 14.69 19.68 -9.32
N ALA A 112 14.14 19.82 -10.52
CA ALA A 112 13.68 18.70 -11.30
C ALA A 112 14.84 18.01 -12.04
N VAL A 113 14.87 16.68 -12.02
CA VAL A 113 15.98 15.86 -12.52
C VAL A 113 15.62 15.25 -13.87
N GLY A 114 16.43 15.46 -14.91
CA GLY A 114 16.35 14.68 -16.16
C GLY A 114 15.53 15.28 -17.31
N GLY A 115 15.52 16.60 -17.49
CA GLY A 115 14.94 17.22 -18.70
C GLY A 115 13.42 17.02 -18.81
N ALA A 116 12.93 16.42 -19.91
CA ALA A 116 11.50 16.39 -20.25
C ALA A 116 10.61 15.47 -19.38
N ALA A 117 11.19 14.56 -18.58
CA ALA A 117 10.44 13.63 -17.73
C ALA A 117 10.50 14.06 -16.25
N GLN A 118 9.59 14.96 -15.87
CA GLN A 118 9.55 15.52 -14.52
C GLN A 118 8.73 14.61 -13.58
N SER A 119 9.40 13.82 -12.74
CA SER A 119 8.73 13.10 -11.66
C SER A 119 8.60 14.00 -10.43
N ASP A 120 7.36 14.22 -9.97
CA ASP A 120 7.07 15.05 -8.80
C ASP A 120 7.75 14.51 -7.53
N HIS A 121 7.76 13.18 -7.34
CA HIS A 121 8.36 12.55 -6.18
C HIS A 121 9.89 12.67 -6.18
N LEU A 122 10.53 12.53 -7.34
CA LEU A 122 11.99 12.74 -7.47
C LEU A 122 12.37 14.20 -7.27
N THR A 123 11.55 15.12 -7.78
CA THR A 123 11.76 16.56 -7.58
C THR A 123 11.67 16.92 -6.09
N ALA A 124 10.70 16.35 -5.37
CA ALA A 124 10.55 16.56 -3.93
C ALA A 124 11.69 15.93 -3.11
N LEU A 125 12.10 14.71 -3.47
CA LEU A 125 13.28 14.06 -2.88
C LEU A 125 14.54 14.91 -3.10
N ARG A 126 14.70 15.47 -4.30
CA ARG A 126 15.87 16.31 -4.61
C ARG A 126 15.88 17.60 -3.82
N ALA A 127 14.72 18.25 -3.69
CA ALA A 127 14.57 19.43 -2.85
C ALA A 127 14.93 19.12 -1.39
N TYR A 128 14.46 18.00 -0.84
CA TYR A 128 14.84 17.55 0.50
C TYR A 128 16.36 17.37 0.63
N GLN A 129 16.99 16.62 -0.29
CA GLN A 129 18.44 16.39 -0.27
C GLN A 129 19.27 17.68 -0.38
N MET A 130 18.75 18.70 -1.07
CA MET A 130 19.42 20.00 -1.14
C MET A 130 19.31 20.77 0.18
N CYS A 131 18.16 20.69 0.87
CA CYS A 131 17.98 21.31 2.18
C CYS A 131 18.76 20.59 3.29
N ASP A 132 18.81 19.26 3.26
CA ASP A 132 19.51 18.43 4.25
C ASP A 132 21.03 18.62 4.21
N ARG A 133 21.57 18.99 3.04
CA ARG A 133 23.00 19.26 2.84
C ARG A 133 23.40 20.73 2.96
N ALA A 134 22.44 21.63 3.19
CA ALA A 134 22.66 23.08 3.30
C ALA A 134 22.96 23.49 4.76
#